data_AF-A0A165CIW1-F1
#
_entry.id   AF-A0A165CIW1-F1
#
_cell.length_a   1.000
_cell.length_b   1.000
_cell.length_c   1.000
_cell.angle_alpha   90.00
_cell.angle_beta   90.00
_cell.angle_gamma   90.00
#
_symmetry.space_group_name_H-M   'P 1'
#
loop_
_entity.id
_entity.type
_entity.pdbx_description
1 polymer ?
#
loop_
_entity_poly.entity_id
_entity_poly.type
_entity_poly.pdbx_seq_one_letter_code
_entity_poly.pdbx_strand_id
1 'polypeptide(L)'
;MSSLFGSTSTAPASDMAARKEAVMQSVRSEIALANAQELMNKTNEKCFAKCVTKPSTSLSSSEETCLARCLDRYMEAFNVVSKTYIARISKERLEHH
;
A
#
# COMPACT_ATOMS: atom_id res chain seq x y z
N MET A 1 18.33 -5.24 -56.46
CA MET A 1 18.36 -6.67 -56.13
C MET A 1 19.07 -6.80 -54.79
N SER A 2 18.50 -7.58 -53.86
CA SER A 2 19.12 -8.10 -52.62
C SER A 2 19.24 -7.08 -51.47
N SER A 3 18.73 -7.26 -50.25
CA SER A 3 18.14 -8.43 -49.55
C SER A 3 17.24 -7.89 -48.41
N LEU A 4 15.93 -8.08 -48.44
CA LEU A 4 15.14 -9.10 -47.71
C LEU A 4 15.87 -9.93 -46.63
N PHE A 5 15.30 -9.88 -45.42
CA PHE A 5 15.32 -10.87 -44.33
C PHE A 5 16.65 -11.14 -43.57
N GLY A 6 16.64 -10.81 -42.27
CA GLY A 6 17.71 -11.13 -41.32
C GLY A 6 17.29 -10.92 -39.87
N SER A 7 16.25 -11.62 -39.42
CA SER A 7 16.00 -11.91 -38.00
C SER A 7 17.28 -12.51 -37.39
N THR A 8 17.77 -12.07 -36.24
CA THR A 8 17.48 -12.73 -34.95
C THR A 8 17.90 -11.79 -33.83
N SER A 9 16.92 -11.16 -33.19
CA SER A 9 17.09 -10.49 -31.90
C SER A 9 17.20 -11.56 -30.80
N THR A 10 18.37 -12.21 -30.68
CA THR A 10 18.78 -12.84 -29.42
C THR A 10 19.15 -11.73 -28.44
N ALA A 11 18.15 -11.16 -27.78
CA ALA A 11 18.39 -10.38 -26.57
C ALA A 11 19.04 -11.32 -25.53
N PRO A 12 20.17 -10.94 -24.89
CA PRO A 12 20.77 -11.78 -23.87
C PRO A 12 19.79 -11.89 -22.70
N ALA A 13 19.62 -13.10 -22.16
CA ALA A 13 18.70 -13.39 -21.05
C ALA A 13 18.90 -12.49 -19.81
N SER A 14 20.07 -11.86 -19.67
CA SER A 14 20.38 -10.86 -18.64
C SER A 14 19.56 -9.58 -18.75
N ASP A 15 19.25 -9.12 -19.97
CA ASP A 15 18.46 -7.90 -20.20
C ASP A 15 16.99 -8.11 -19.81
N MET A 16 16.46 -9.31 -20.08
CA MET A 16 15.09 -9.67 -19.68
C MET A 16 14.95 -9.81 -18.15
N ALA A 17 15.96 -10.35 -17.47
CA ALA A 17 15.97 -10.44 -16.01
C ALA A 17 16.03 -9.04 -15.35
N ALA A 18 16.88 -8.15 -15.87
CA ALA A 18 16.97 -6.77 -15.39
C ALA A 18 15.67 -5.99 -15.61
N ARG A 19 15.05 -6.15 -16.78
CA ARG A 19 13.77 -5.52 -17.10
C ARG A 19 12.63 -6.06 -16.23
N LYS A 20 12.60 -7.35 -15.94
CA LYS A 20 11.64 -7.96 -15.01
C LYS A 20 11.77 -7.35 -13.61
N GLU A 21 12.99 -7.23 -13.08
CA GLU A 21 13.18 -6.66 -11.74
C GLU A 21 12.78 -5.18 -11.68
N ALA A 22 13.12 -4.40 -12.73
CA ALA A 22 12.70 -3.00 -12.82
C ALA A 22 11.16 -2.85 -12.83
N VAL A 23 10.46 -3.70 -13.59
CA VAL A 23 8.98 -3.71 -13.61
C VAL A 23 8.43 -4.13 -12.24
N MET A 24 8.96 -5.19 -11.63
CA MET A 24 8.52 -5.63 -10.30
C MET A 24 8.71 -4.54 -9.25
N GLN A 25 9.80 -3.78 -9.33
CA GLN A 25 10.04 -2.67 -8.42
C GLN A 25 9.04 -1.52 -8.63
N SER A 26 8.72 -1.19 -9.88
CA SER A 26 7.68 -0.20 -10.21
C SER A 26 6.33 -0.60 -9.61
N VAL A 27 5.94 -1.86 -9.83
CA VAL A 27 4.66 -2.41 -9.33
C VAL A 27 4.61 -2.38 -7.80
N ARG A 28 5.71 -2.76 -7.12
CA ARG A 28 5.78 -2.68 -5.64
C ARG A 28 5.59 -1.26 -5.12
N SER A 29 6.19 -0.27 -5.79
CA SER A 29 6.04 1.15 -5.44
C SER A 29 4.60 1.63 -5.58
N GLU A 30 3.95 1.29 -6.70
CA GLU A 30 2.54 1.63 -6.95
C GLU A 30 1.61 0.98 -5.92
N ILE A 31 1.83 -0.29 -5.57
CA ILE A 31 1.06 -0.99 -4.53
C ILE A 31 1.25 -0.30 -3.18
N ALA A 32 2.47 0.10 -2.82
CA ALA A 32 2.71 0.81 -1.56
C ALA A 32 1.95 2.14 -1.49
N LEU A 33 1.92 2.89 -2.59
CA LEU A 33 1.15 4.14 -2.69
C LEU A 33 -0.36 3.87 -2.55
N ALA A 34 -0.88 2.87 -3.27
CA ALA A 34 -2.29 2.50 -3.22
C ALA A 34 -2.72 2.08 -1.80
N ASN A 35 -1.92 1.25 -1.12
CA ASN A 35 -2.18 0.83 0.25
C ASN A 35 -2.16 2.00 1.24
N ALA A 36 -1.23 2.95 1.08
CA ALA A 36 -1.18 4.14 1.91
C ALA A 36 -2.43 5.02 1.70
N GLN A 37 -2.86 5.19 0.46
CA GLN A 37 -4.09 5.92 0.14
C GLN A 37 -5.33 5.25 0.74
N GLU A 38 -5.42 3.92 0.66
CA GLU A 38 -6.51 3.18 1.26
C GLU A 38 -6.54 3.33 2.78
N LEU A 39 -5.38 3.25 3.44
CA LEU A 39 -5.26 3.47 4.88
C LEU A 39 -5.76 4.85 5.27
N MET A 40 -5.38 5.90 4.52
CA MET A 40 -5.84 7.27 4.76
C MET A 40 -7.35 7.39 4.58
N ASN A 41 -7.90 6.84 3.50
CA ASN A 41 -9.34 6.88 3.23
C ASN A 41 -10.13 6.18 4.33
N LYS A 42 -9.70 4.99 4.75
CA LYS A 42 -10.36 4.25 5.85
C LYS A 42 -10.26 4.98 7.17
N THR A 43 -9.11 5.56 7.48
CA THR A 43 -8.96 6.32 8.72
C THR A 43 -9.87 7.55 8.72
N ASN A 44 -9.95 8.26 7.60
CA ASN A 44 -10.86 9.40 7.43
C ASN A 44 -12.32 8.99 7.62
N GLU A 45 -12.77 7.93 6.94
CA GLU A 45 -14.14 7.41 7.09
C GLU A 45 -14.48 7.09 8.55
N LYS A 46 -13.58 6.36 9.23
CA LYS A 46 -13.82 5.90 10.62
C LYS A 46 -13.77 7.04 11.62
N CYS A 47 -12.78 7.92 11.53
CA CYS A 47 -12.63 9.02 12.47
C CYS A 47 -13.69 10.10 12.27
N PHE A 48 -14.08 10.39 11.02
CA PHE A 48 -15.18 11.31 10.76
C PHE A 48 -16.50 10.79 11.36
N ALA A 49 -16.87 9.54 11.06
CA ALA A 49 -18.09 8.94 11.59
C ALA A 49 -18.11 8.86 13.12
N LYS A 50 -16.94 8.73 13.76
CA LYS A 50 -16.83 8.66 15.22
C LYS A 50 -16.86 10.03 15.90
N CYS A 51 -16.21 11.03 15.32
CA CYS A 51 -15.95 12.31 15.97
C CYS A 51 -16.91 13.41 15.54
N VAL A 52 -17.37 13.44 14.28
CA VAL A 52 -18.25 14.49 13.75
C VAL A 52 -19.70 14.04 13.85
N THR A 53 -20.32 14.36 14.99
CA THR A 53 -21.71 13.96 15.29
C THR A 53 -22.75 14.97 14.83
N LYS A 54 -22.35 16.23 14.62
CA LYS A 54 -23.21 17.32 14.16
C LYS A 54 -22.49 18.08 13.03
N PRO A 55 -22.62 17.62 11.78
CA PRO A 55 -21.93 18.22 10.65
C PRO A 55 -22.22 19.72 10.53
N SER A 56 -21.15 20.49 10.33
CA SER A 56 -21.17 21.94 10.21
C SER A 56 -20.13 22.37 9.17
N THR A 57 -20.13 23.64 8.76
CA THR A 57 -19.12 24.19 7.84
C THR A 57 -17.73 24.32 8.47
N SER A 58 -17.63 24.18 9.79
CA SER A 58 -16.38 24.18 10.54
C SER A 58 -16.38 23.09 11.61
N LEU A 59 -15.19 22.61 11.97
CA LEU A 59 -15.02 21.73 13.12
C LEU A 59 -15.04 22.55 14.41
N SER A 60 -15.69 22.01 15.44
CA SER A 60 -15.54 22.50 16.80
C SER A 60 -14.21 22.03 17.41
N SER A 61 -13.72 22.71 18.45
CA SER A 61 -12.48 22.34 19.14
C SER A 61 -12.52 20.91 19.73
N SER A 62 -13.69 20.44 20.12
CA SER A 62 -13.89 19.06 20.60
C SER A 62 -13.80 18.04 19.46
N GLU A 63 -14.34 18.36 18.27
CA GLU A 63 -14.21 17.52 17.07
C GLU A 63 -12.77 17.44 16.60
N GLU A 64 -12.04 18.57 16.54
CA GLU A 64 -10.61 18.60 16.21
C GLU A 64 -9.79 17.75 17.18
N THR A 65 -10.01 17.91 18.49
CA THR A 65 -9.34 17.11 19.52
C THR A 65 -9.68 15.62 19.39
N CYS A 66 -10.94 15.28 19.08
CA CYS A 66 -11.35 13.90 18.86
C CYS A 66 -10.67 13.30 17.63
N LEU A 67 -10.64 14.03 16.51
CA LEU A 67 -10.03 13.58 15.26
C LEU A 67 -8.53 13.32 15.43
N ALA A 68 -7.80 14.21 16.09
CA ALA A 68 -6.38 14.02 16.39
C ALA A 68 -6.15 12.72 17.17
N ARG A 69 -6.90 12.53 18.26
CA ARG A 69 -6.81 11.31 19.09
C ARG A 69 -7.23 10.06 18.32
N CYS A 70 -8.25 10.16 17.47
CA CYS A 70 -8.73 9.04 16.68
C CYS A 70 -7.68 8.57 15.69
N LEU A 71 -7.06 9.50 14.95
CA LEU A 71 -6.01 9.20 14.00
C LEU A 71 -4.81 8.53 14.68
N ASP A 72 -4.34 9.08 15.81
CA ASP A 72 -3.23 8.51 16.58
C ASP A 72 -3.52 7.07 17.00
N ARG A 73 -4.70 6.83 17.58
CA ARG A 73 -5.10 5.50 18.06
C ARG A 73 -5.36 4.52 16.93
N TYR A 74 -5.89 4.99 15.80
CA TYR A 74 -6.10 4.15 14.64
C TYR A 74 -4.76 3.67 14.06
N MET A 75 -3.78 4.57 13.93
CA MET A 75 -2.45 4.22 13.43
C MET A 75 -1.70 3.30 14.40
N GLU A 76 -1.82 3.52 15.71
CA GLU A 76 -1.28 2.60 16.73
C GLU A 76 -1.88 1.20 16.58
N ALA A 77 -3.21 1.11 16.50
CA ALA A 77 -3.90 -0.16 16.32
C ALA A 77 -3.51 -0.84 15.00
N PHE A 78 -3.43 -0.09 13.90
CA PHE A 78 -2.99 -0.59 12.61
C PHE A 78 -1.59 -1.20 12.68
N ASN A 79 -0.65 -0.51 13.35
CA ASN A 79 0.72 -1.00 13.50
C ASN A 79 0.79 -2.32 14.30
N VAL A 80 0.02 -2.43 15.39
CA VAL A 80 -0.04 -3.66 16.19
C VAL A 80 -0.62 -4.80 15.36
N VAL A 81 -1.79 -4.58 14.75
CA VAL A 81 -2.47 -5.59 13.94
C VAL A 81 -1.61 -6.03 12.75
N SER A 82 -0.99 -5.08 12.04
CA SER A 82 -0.11 -5.36 10.90
C SER A 82 1.07 -6.24 11.29
N LYS A 83 1.79 -5.90 12.37
CA LYS A 83 2.91 -6.70 12.87
C LYS A 83 2.49 -8.12 13.27
N THR A 84 1.40 -8.23 14.03
CA THR A 84 0.89 -9.54 14.47
C THR A 84 0.43 -10.39 13.29
N TYR A 85 -0.25 -9.78 12.32
CA TYR A 85 -0.72 -10.47 11.12
C TYR A 85 0.45 -10.98 10.27
N ILE A 86 1.45 -10.15 10.01
CA ILE A 86 2.64 -10.53 9.24
C ILE A 86 3.40 -11.66 9.95
N ALA A 87 3.61 -11.55 11.27
CA ALA A 87 4.30 -12.58 12.04
C ALA A 87 3.59 -13.94 11.94
N ARG A 88 2.25 -13.94 11.99
CA ARG A 88 1.45 -15.15 11.82
C ARG A 88 1.60 -15.75 10.42
N ILE A 89 1.43 -14.94 9.38
CA ILE A 89 1.53 -15.39 7.98
C ILE A 89 2.95 -15.91 7.66
N SER A 90 4.00 -15.27 8.19
CA SER A 90 5.37 -15.76 8.00
C SER A 90 5.58 -17.13 8.62
N LYS A 91 5.00 -17.36 9.81
CA LYS A 91 5.07 -18.65 10.50
C LYS A 91 4.34 -19.75 9.72
N GLU A 92 3.10 -19.49 9.31
CA GLU A 92 2.30 -20.43 8.50
C GLU A 92 3.00 -20.79 7.18
N ARG A 93 3.65 -19.82 6.52
CA ARG A 93 4.43 -20.09 5.30
C ARG A 93 5.59 -21.05 5.55
N LEU A 94 6.27 -20.93 6.68
CA LEU A 94 7.41 -21.79 7.03
C LEU A 94 6.97 -23.20 7.42
N GLU A 95 5.81 -23.35 8.06
CA GLU A 95 5.26 -24.65 8.48
C GLU A 95 4.70 -25.49 7.31
N HIS A 96 4.46 -24.87 6.15
CA HIS A 96 3.96 -25.52 4.93
C HIS A 96 5.05 -25.85 3.89
N HIS A 97 6.32 -25.67 4.23
CA HIS A 97 7.49 -26.08 3.43
C HIS A 97 8.25 -27.20 4.15
#